data_AF-A0A4S4KLE7-F1
#
_entry.id   AF-A0A4S4KLE7-F1
#
_cell.length_a   1.000
_cell.length_b   1.000
_cell.length_c   1.000
_cell.angle_alpha   90.00
_cell.angle_beta   90.00
_cell.angle_gamma   90.00
#
_symmetry.space_group_name_H-M   'P 1'
#
loop_
_entity.id
_entity.type
_entity.pdbx_description
1 polymer ?
#
loop_
_entity_poly.entity_id
_entity_poly.type
_entity_poly.pdbx_seq_one_letter_code
_entity_poly.pdbx_strand_id
1 'polypeptide(L)'
;MGLVRGARGGKHWAQIVQLGPLDEWVQHELPPIDVLMVWHAYTLNPSWYAEDCLRLPIAATLRALNDNLLTAIVAVGDIGSYKASETRKISWAEMAGTPFDPLDAAAQTAYHDVDCPQCFVRISVPYITSDGTGYAQHKFAFTCPACGFAISKESLAVLKFARNVAVNPYDPAEGKKSPYGIYLAGTLRTLTNPKDEATALITTRIIHRKADFTRPPAATKEQWVKAIVKQTERSMLKVLATLNATMKSNQRRVRRMLSAYTDDRPFSIDLVGAVIRQCSFVDKMHLFGWTEPGYFDDKEDEAVLIHAITRYHAFLDLMSSSVTSFFVPTLDIDLAWHTHQMMAETYQNNCAQYCKRYIDHDDKVEENHLATSFDITCRAWEVHTILNRL
;
A
#
# COMPACT_ATOMS: atom_id res chain seq x y z
N MET A 1 -15.37 1.98 -6.29
CA MET A 1 -14.79 1.15 -7.39
C MET A 1 -14.39 1.97 -8.62
N GLY A 2 -15.16 3.00 -9.03
CA GLY A 2 -14.81 3.85 -10.18
C GLY A 2 -13.44 4.54 -10.09
N LEU A 3 -13.14 5.17 -8.94
CA LEU A 3 -11.83 5.85 -8.70
C LEU A 3 -10.63 4.90 -8.91
N VAL A 4 -10.68 3.70 -8.32
CA VAL A 4 -9.59 2.72 -8.46
C VAL A 4 -9.47 2.17 -9.89
N ARG A 5 -10.58 2.18 -10.63
CA ARG A 5 -10.63 1.74 -12.03
C ARG A 5 -10.03 2.80 -12.97
N GLY A 6 -10.25 4.09 -12.69
CA GLY A 6 -9.64 5.21 -13.41
C GLY A 6 -8.12 5.35 -13.17
N ALA A 7 -7.65 4.97 -11.97
CA ALA A 7 -6.25 5.11 -11.57
C ALA A 7 -5.24 4.19 -12.30
N ARG A 8 -5.64 3.50 -13.38
CA ARG A 8 -4.73 2.71 -14.23
C ARG A 8 -3.54 3.54 -14.70
N GLY A 9 -3.79 4.79 -15.11
CA GLY A 9 -2.78 5.75 -15.53
C GLY A 9 -1.74 6.06 -14.45
N GLY A 10 -2.13 5.97 -13.18
CA GLY A 10 -1.27 6.25 -12.02
C GLY A 10 0.00 5.40 -11.97
N LYS A 11 -0.02 4.18 -12.53
CA LYS A 11 1.18 3.33 -12.60
C LYS A 11 2.27 3.90 -13.50
N HIS A 12 1.87 4.42 -14.66
CA HIS A 12 2.83 4.99 -15.60
C HIS A 12 3.30 6.37 -15.13
N TRP A 13 2.36 7.19 -14.64
CA TRP A 13 2.66 8.46 -13.98
C TRP A 13 3.70 8.30 -12.87
N ALA A 14 3.51 7.37 -11.92
CA ALA A 14 4.43 7.15 -10.81
C ALA A 14 5.85 6.74 -11.24
N GLN A 15 6.05 6.25 -12.48
CA GLN A 15 7.37 5.91 -13.01
C GLN A 15 8.10 7.11 -13.60
N ILE A 16 7.36 8.07 -14.15
CA ILE A 16 7.95 9.12 -15.00
C ILE A 16 7.73 10.54 -14.49
N VAL A 17 6.87 10.72 -13.49
CA VAL A 17 6.56 12.02 -12.89
C VAL A 17 7.85 12.75 -12.51
N GLN A 18 7.94 14.00 -12.91
CA GLN A 18 9.15 14.80 -12.70
C GLN A 18 9.08 15.56 -11.38
N LEU A 19 10.25 15.88 -10.83
CA LEU A 19 10.40 16.83 -9.74
C LEU A 19 10.53 18.22 -10.34
N GLY A 20 9.93 19.21 -9.69
CA GLY A 20 10.02 20.60 -10.11
C GLY A 20 9.56 21.54 -8.98
N PRO A 21 9.68 22.86 -9.20
CA PRO A 21 9.06 23.86 -8.34
C PRO A 21 7.58 23.56 -8.12
N LEU A 22 7.05 23.81 -6.92
CA LEU A 22 5.71 23.37 -6.51
C LEU A 22 4.61 23.92 -7.42
N ASP A 23 4.70 25.19 -7.80
CA ASP A 23 3.77 25.88 -8.69
C ASP A 23 3.74 25.26 -10.09
N GLU A 24 4.92 25.04 -10.68
CA GLU A 24 5.04 24.36 -11.98
C GLU A 24 4.56 22.90 -11.89
N TRP A 25 4.89 22.21 -10.80
CA TRP A 25 4.53 20.81 -10.58
C TRP A 25 3.01 20.63 -10.45
N VAL A 26 2.33 21.50 -9.70
CA VAL A 26 0.86 21.49 -9.57
C VAL A 26 0.19 21.68 -10.93
N GLN A 27 0.77 22.52 -11.79
CA GLN A 27 0.22 22.79 -13.12
C GLN A 27 0.47 21.66 -14.13
N HIS A 28 1.65 21.04 -14.10
CA HIS A 28 2.14 20.17 -15.17
C HIS A 28 2.20 18.69 -14.82
N GLU A 29 2.37 18.36 -13.54
CA GLU A 29 2.65 17.00 -13.08
C GLU A 29 1.54 16.42 -12.20
N LEU A 30 0.75 17.26 -11.52
CA LEU A 30 -0.34 16.81 -10.64
C LEU A 30 -1.27 15.83 -11.38
N PRO A 31 -1.48 14.61 -10.83
CA PRO A 31 -2.33 13.62 -11.47
C PRO A 31 -3.81 13.87 -11.11
N PRO A 32 -4.75 13.17 -11.77
CA PRO A 32 -6.15 13.17 -11.41
C PRO A 32 -6.42 12.79 -9.94
N ILE A 33 -7.57 13.22 -9.43
CA ILE A 33 -7.96 13.06 -8.03
C ILE A 33 -8.05 11.60 -7.56
N ASP A 34 -8.37 10.66 -8.44
CA ASP A 34 -8.40 9.24 -8.10
C ASP A 34 -6.99 8.66 -7.86
N VAL A 35 -5.99 9.12 -8.61
CA VAL A 35 -4.58 8.79 -8.40
C VAL A 35 -4.05 9.46 -7.14
N LEU A 36 -4.42 10.71 -6.87
CA LEU A 36 -4.10 11.39 -5.60
C LEU A 36 -4.68 10.63 -4.40
N MET A 37 -5.93 10.17 -4.50
CA MET A 37 -6.58 9.38 -3.45
C MET A 37 -5.87 8.04 -3.20
N VAL A 38 -5.44 7.36 -4.28
CA VAL A 38 -4.64 6.13 -4.16
C VAL A 38 -3.28 6.42 -3.52
N TRP A 39 -2.60 7.50 -3.90
CA TRP A 39 -1.31 7.86 -3.32
C TRP A 39 -1.44 8.24 -1.85
N HIS A 40 -2.44 9.03 -1.48
CA HIS A 40 -2.78 9.35 -0.09
C HIS A 40 -3.04 8.08 0.73
N ALA A 41 -3.94 7.19 0.28
CA ALA A 41 -4.20 5.94 0.99
C ALA A 41 -2.95 5.06 1.13
N TYR A 42 -1.99 5.17 0.20
CA TYR A 42 -0.74 4.45 0.26
C TYR A 42 0.23 5.03 1.30
N THR A 43 0.37 6.37 1.38
CA THR A 43 1.24 7.01 2.39
C THR A 43 0.76 6.73 3.82
N LEU A 44 -0.55 6.52 4.00
CA LEU A 44 -1.15 6.09 5.26
C LEU A 44 -0.88 4.62 5.65
N ASN A 45 -0.07 3.90 4.86
CA ASN A 45 0.47 2.59 5.20
C ASN A 45 2.00 2.69 5.32
N PRO A 46 2.54 3.45 6.30
CA PRO A 46 3.88 4.04 6.24
C PRO A 46 5.00 3.00 6.15
N SER A 47 4.88 1.83 6.78
CA SER A 47 5.93 0.81 6.69
C SER A 47 5.94 0.13 5.33
N TRP A 48 4.76 -0.15 4.75
CA TRP A 48 4.65 -0.75 3.42
C TRP A 48 5.04 0.23 2.33
N TYR A 49 4.58 1.49 2.43
CA TYR A 49 4.97 2.57 1.53
C TYR A 49 6.49 2.74 1.50
N ALA A 50 7.12 2.86 2.68
CA ALA A 50 8.57 3.02 2.78
C ALA A 50 9.34 1.79 2.24
N GLU A 51 8.86 0.56 2.47
CA GLU A 51 9.51 -0.63 1.92
C GLU A 51 9.37 -0.71 0.41
N ASP A 52 8.18 -0.45 -0.12
CA ASP A 52 7.90 -0.50 -1.55
C ASP A 52 8.64 0.61 -2.31
N CYS A 53 8.76 1.81 -1.75
CA CYS A 53 9.60 2.88 -2.28
C CYS A 53 11.09 2.51 -2.40
N LEU A 54 11.58 1.56 -1.57
CA LEU A 54 12.94 1.02 -1.67
C LEU A 54 13.03 -0.18 -2.61
N ARG A 55 11.97 -0.98 -2.71
CA ARG A 55 11.97 -2.29 -3.36
C ARG A 55 11.47 -2.23 -4.80
N LEU A 56 10.37 -1.53 -5.05
CA LEU A 56 9.64 -1.52 -6.31
C LEU A 56 10.16 -0.42 -7.24
N PRO A 57 10.58 -0.76 -8.48
CA PRO A 57 10.98 0.26 -9.45
C PRO A 57 9.89 1.33 -9.71
N ILE A 58 8.62 0.91 -9.69
CA ILE A 58 7.46 1.80 -9.89
C ILE A 58 7.25 2.83 -8.77
N ALA A 59 7.77 2.58 -7.56
CA ALA A 59 7.59 3.46 -6.40
C ALA A 59 8.85 4.29 -6.08
N ALA A 60 9.92 4.12 -6.86
CA ALA A 60 11.18 4.82 -6.63
C ALA A 60 11.02 6.35 -6.76
N THR A 61 10.25 6.81 -7.76
CA THR A 61 9.98 8.24 -7.98
C THR A 61 9.06 8.81 -6.89
N LEU A 62 8.09 8.01 -6.40
CA LEU A 62 7.22 8.41 -5.29
C LEU A 62 8.01 8.73 -4.01
N ARG A 63 9.13 8.04 -3.78
CA ARG A 63 10.05 8.37 -2.68
C ARG A 63 10.68 9.75 -2.88
N ALA A 64 11.10 10.05 -4.11
CA ALA A 64 11.78 11.30 -4.45
C ALA A 64 10.85 12.51 -4.36
N LEU A 65 9.53 12.31 -4.54
CA LEU A 65 8.51 13.33 -4.34
C LEU A 65 8.31 13.73 -2.87
N ASN A 66 8.78 12.94 -1.90
CA ASN A 66 8.69 13.23 -0.47
C ASN A 66 7.31 13.76 -0.01
N ASP A 67 7.24 14.99 0.50
CA ASP A 67 6.05 15.68 1.02
C ASP A 67 5.27 16.45 -0.07
N ASN A 68 5.66 16.35 -1.35
CA ASN A 68 4.99 17.02 -2.46
C ASN A 68 3.49 16.75 -2.52
N LEU A 69 3.02 15.56 -2.10
CA LEU A 69 1.58 15.30 -2.07
C LEU A 69 0.87 16.29 -1.15
N LEU A 70 1.34 16.45 0.10
CA LEU A 70 0.71 17.34 1.06
C LEU A 70 0.84 18.80 0.61
N THR A 71 2.03 19.23 0.20
CA THR A 71 2.26 20.62 -0.22
C THR A 71 1.50 20.98 -1.48
N ALA A 72 1.35 20.06 -2.43
CA ALA A 72 0.54 20.27 -3.63
C ALA A 72 -0.95 20.39 -3.31
N ILE A 73 -1.49 19.54 -2.43
CA ILE A 73 -2.90 19.66 -2.01
C ILE A 73 -3.14 20.99 -1.29
N VAL A 74 -2.22 21.41 -0.41
CA VAL A 74 -2.29 22.72 0.26
C VAL A 74 -2.24 23.87 -0.75
N ALA A 75 -1.37 23.79 -1.76
CA ALA A 75 -1.26 24.82 -2.80
C ALA A 75 -2.50 24.89 -3.71
N VAL A 76 -3.14 23.75 -3.98
CA VAL A 76 -4.41 23.68 -4.71
C VAL A 76 -5.56 24.25 -3.88
N GLY A 77 -5.53 24.07 -2.55
CA GLY A 77 -6.61 24.45 -1.66
C GLY A 77 -7.78 23.47 -1.74
N ASP A 78 -8.97 23.95 -2.11
CA ASP A 78 -10.13 23.07 -2.33
C ASP A 78 -9.91 22.19 -3.57
N ILE A 79 -9.56 20.92 -3.32
CA ILE A 79 -9.31 19.92 -4.36
C ILE A 79 -10.57 19.66 -5.22
N GLY A 80 -11.78 19.90 -4.69
CA GLY A 80 -13.02 19.80 -5.45
C GLY A 80 -13.16 20.88 -6.53
N SER A 81 -12.47 22.00 -6.37
CA SER A 81 -12.42 23.10 -7.34
C SER A 81 -11.32 22.93 -8.41
N TYR A 82 -10.40 21.97 -8.22
CA TYR A 82 -9.26 21.77 -9.10
C TYR A 82 -9.70 21.42 -10.53
N LYS A 83 -9.20 22.19 -11.49
CA LYS A 83 -9.38 21.93 -12.92
C LYS A 83 -8.03 21.89 -13.60
N ALA A 84 -7.65 20.71 -14.08
CA ALA A 84 -6.45 20.56 -14.90
C ALA A 84 -6.56 21.41 -16.18
N SER A 85 -5.44 22.00 -16.58
CA SER A 85 -5.32 22.72 -17.85
C SER A 85 -5.51 21.75 -19.03
N GLU A 86 -5.90 22.28 -20.20
CA GLU A 86 -6.02 21.45 -21.41
C GLU A 86 -4.69 20.80 -21.80
N THR A 87 -3.57 21.51 -21.62
CA THR A 87 -2.23 20.95 -21.84
C THR A 87 -1.94 19.78 -20.91
N ARG A 88 -2.34 19.85 -19.64
CA ARG A 88 -2.19 18.74 -18.68
C ARG A 88 -3.07 17.55 -19.03
N LYS A 89 -4.32 17.79 -19.48
CA LYS A 89 -5.23 16.71 -19.90
C LYS A 89 -4.68 15.97 -21.11
N ILE A 90 -4.14 16.69 -22.10
CA ILE A 90 -3.50 16.10 -23.29
C ILE A 90 -2.27 15.31 -22.87
N SER A 91 -1.36 15.90 -22.09
CA SER A 91 -0.14 15.21 -21.66
C SER A 91 -0.44 13.97 -20.81
N TRP A 92 -1.48 14.02 -19.97
CA TRP A 92 -1.97 12.85 -19.24
C TRP A 92 -2.51 11.78 -20.18
N ALA A 93 -3.36 12.12 -21.14
CA ALA A 93 -3.93 11.14 -22.07
C ALA A 93 -2.86 10.44 -22.92
N GLU A 94 -1.86 11.19 -23.40
CA GLU A 94 -0.72 10.65 -24.16
C GLU A 94 0.13 9.70 -23.31
N MET A 95 0.35 10.05 -22.05
CA MET A 95 1.17 9.31 -21.10
C MET A 95 0.45 8.07 -20.54
N ALA A 96 -0.71 8.28 -19.92
CA ALA A 96 -1.46 7.26 -19.19
C ALA A 96 -2.34 6.38 -20.07
N GLY A 97 -2.66 6.84 -21.29
CA GLY A 97 -3.61 6.15 -22.18
C GLY A 97 -5.06 6.19 -21.67
N THR A 98 -5.39 7.12 -20.77
CA THR A 98 -6.73 7.30 -20.19
C THR A 98 -7.08 8.79 -20.11
N PRO A 99 -8.37 9.16 -20.16
CA PRO A 99 -8.80 10.51 -19.80
C PRO A 99 -8.27 10.99 -18.45
N PHE A 100 -8.16 12.31 -18.29
CA PHE A 100 -7.80 12.92 -17.00
C PHE A 100 -8.95 12.83 -15.99
N ASP A 101 -10.20 12.97 -16.45
CA ASP A 101 -11.35 12.82 -15.57
C ASP A 101 -11.50 11.34 -15.12
N PRO A 102 -11.57 11.06 -13.80
CA PRO A 102 -11.68 9.69 -13.30
C PRO A 102 -12.93 8.94 -13.74
N LEU A 103 -14.06 9.62 -13.93
CA LEU A 103 -15.32 9.00 -14.34
C LEU A 103 -15.25 8.60 -15.81
N ASP A 104 -14.71 9.47 -16.66
CA ASP A 104 -14.45 9.17 -18.07
C ASP A 104 -13.44 8.03 -18.21
N ALA A 105 -12.36 8.06 -17.43
CA ALA A 105 -11.36 6.99 -17.40
C ALA A 105 -11.96 5.65 -16.95
N ALA A 106 -12.80 5.66 -15.91
CA ALA A 106 -13.47 4.46 -15.42
C ALA A 106 -14.48 3.89 -16.44
N ALA A 107 -15.14 4.74 -17.23
CA ALA A 107 -16.07 4.34 -18.28
C ALA A 107 -15.35 3.61 -19.43
N GLN A 108 -14.12 4.04 -19.77
CA GLN A 108 -13.32 3.45 -20.85
C GLN A 108 -12.52 2.21 -20.42
N THR A 109 -12.27 2.03 -19.12
CA THR A 109 -11.42 0.95 -18.60
C THR A 109 -12.19 -0.37 -18.45
N ALA A 110 -12.54 -1.02 -19.56
CA ALA A 110 -13.39 -2.22 -19.58
C ALA A 110 -12.67 -3.51 -19.12
N TYR A 111 -11.37 -3.66 -19.40
CA TYR A 111 -10.63 -4.91 -19.18
C TYR A 111 -9.30 -4.69 -18.45
N HIS A 112 -8.84 -5.71 -17.73
CA HIS A 112 -7.53 -5.80 -17.06
C HIS A 112 -6.73 -6.97 -17.60
N ASP A 113 -5.43 -6.79 -17.80
CA ASP A 113 -4.58 -7.88 -18.28
C ASP A 113 -3.97 -8.64 -17.12
N VAL A 114 -4.05 -9.97 -17.18
CA VAL A 114 -3.42 -10.88 -16.23
C VAL A 114 -2.68 -11.99 -16.95
N ASP A 115 -1.66 -12.56 -16.31
CA ASP A 115 -0.99 -13.75 -16.82
C ASP A 115 -1.61 -15.00 -16.19
N CYS A 116 -2.01 -15.97 -17.02
CA CYS A 116 -2.60 -17.21 -16.53
C CYS A 116 -1.63 -17.97 -15.61
N PRO A 117 -1.99 -18.33 -14.36
CA PRO A 117 -1.11 -19.09 -13.44
C PRO A 117 -0.82 -20.54 -13.87
N GLN A 118 -1.39 -21.02 -14.98
CA GLN A 118 -1.13 -22.35 -15.52
C GLN A 118 -0.21 -22.29 -16.76
N CYS A 119 -0.60 -21.53 -17.78
CA CYS A 119 0.12 -21.50 -19.06
C CYS A 119 0.99 -20.24 -19.27
N PHE A 120 0.87 -19.24 -18.40
CA PHE A 120 1.56 -17.94 -18.45
C PHE A 120 1.22 -17.07 -19.67
N VAL A 121 0.22 -17.46 -20.47
CA VAL A 121 -0.33 -16.62 -21.52
C VAL A 121 -1.01 -15.40 -20.88
N ARG A 122 -0.72 -14.22 -21.42
CA ARG A 122 -1.37 -12.96 -21.04
C ARG A 122 -2.78 -12.90 -21.62
N ILE A 123 -3.76 -12.58 -20.78
CA ILE A 123 -5.18 -12.62 -21.10
C ILE A 123 -5.83 -11.34 -20.58
N SER A 124 -6.74 -10.78 -21.37
CA SER A 124 -7.57 -9.66 -20.94
C SER A 124 -8.85 -10.18 -20.28
N VAL A 125 -9.09 -9.76 -19.04
CA VAL A 125 -10.25 -10.14 -18.23
C VAL A 125 -11.14 -8.92 -17.97
N PRO A 126 -12.48 -9.05 -17.98
CA PRO A 126 -13.36 -7.92 -17.72
C PRO A 126 -13.18 -7.40 -16.29
N TYR A 127 -13.17 -6.07 -16.11
CA TYR A 127 -13.08 -5.46 -14.79
C TYR A 127 -14.32 -5.74 -13.94
N ILE A 128 -15.50 -5.62 -14.54
CA ILE A 128 -16.81 -5.77 -13.92
C ILE A 128 -17.66 -6.62 -14.86
N THR A 129 -18.35 -7.60 -14.30
CA THR A 129 -19.35 -8.41 -15.00
C THR A 129 -20.67 -8.38 -14.24
N SER A 130 -21.77 -8.69 -14.93
CA SER A 130 -23.12 -8.69 -14.36
C SER A 130 -23.33 -9.80 -13.33
N ASP A 131 -22.61 -10.91 -13.45
CA ASP A 131 -22.65 -12.06 -12.54
C ASP A 131 -21.73 -11.91 -11.31
N GLY A 132 -20.98 -10.81 -11.21
CA GLY A 132 -20.14 -10.53 -10.04
C GLY A 132 -18.75 -11.16 -10.06
N THR A 133 -18.30 -11.69 -11.20
CA THR A 133 -17.04 -12.44 -11.36
C THR A 133 -15.90 -11.65 -12.02
N GLY A 134 -16.11 -10.36 -12.32
CA GLY A 134 -15.09 -9.47 -12.89
C GLY A 134 -13.90 -9.22 -11.95
N TYR A 135 -12.78 -8.75 -12.53
CA TYR A 135 -11.51 -8.58 -11.82
C TYR A 135 -11.56 -7.67 -10.58
N ALA A 136 -12.40 -6.64 -10.58
CA ALA A 136 -12.57 -5.75 -9.43
C ALA A 136 -13.65 -6.21 -8.44
N GLN A 137 -14.28 -7.36 -8.67
CA GLN A 137 -15.34 -7.90 -7.82
C GLN A 137 -14.82 -9.01 -6.89
N HIS A 138 -15.48 -9.18 -5.74
CA HIS A 138 -15.03 -10.10 -4.67
C HIS A 138 -14.93 -11.57 -5.14
N LYS A 139 -15.80 -11.99 -6.06
CA LYS A 139 -15.86 -13.38 -6.56
C LYS A 139 -15.11 -13.54 -7.88
N PHE A 140 -14.02 -12.79 -8.09
CA PHE A 140 -13.26 -12.84 -9.34
C PHE A 140 -12.93 -14.28 -9.74
N ALA A 141 -13.44 -14.69 -10.89
CA ALA A 141 -13.24 -15.99 -11.48
C ALA A 141 -13.25 -15.84 -13.00
N PHE A 142 -12.25 -16.41 -13.68
CA PHE A 142 -12.16 -16.33 -15.13
C PHE A 142 -11.51 -17.57 -15.71
N THR A 143 -12.11 -18.20 -16.70
CA THR A 143 -11.55 -19.39 -17.36
C THR A 143 -10.58 -18.98 -18.46
N CYS A 144 -9.32 -19.39 -18.33
CA CYS A 144 -8.29 -19.15 -19.33
C CYS A 144 -8.68 -19.76 -20.69
N PRO A 145 -8.78 -18.97 -21.77
CA PRO A 145 -9.14 -19.50 -23.09
C PRO A 145 -8.04 -20.38 -23.70
N ALA A 146 -6.78 -20.20 -23.28
CA ALA A 146 -5.65 -20.95 -23.83
C ALA A 146 -5.47 -22.35 -23.22
N CYS A 147 -5.85 -22.56 -21.95
CA CYS A 147 -5.61 -23.83 -21.26
C CYS A 147 -6.75 -24.32 -20.35
N GLY A 148 -7.88 -23.60 -20.30
CA GLY A 148 -9.05 -23.97 -19.50
C GLY A 148 -8.90 -23.77 -17.99
N PHE A 149 -7.77 -23.24 -17.51
CA PHE A 149 -7.54 -23.05 -16.08
C PHE A 149 -8.47 -21.96 -15.49
N ALA A 150 -9.09 -22.25 -14.34
CA ALA A 150 -9.90 -21.28 -13.60
C ALA A 150 -9.02 -20.31 -12.80
N ILE A 151 -8.90 -19.08 -13.28
CA ILE A 151 -8.11 -18.01 -12.68
C ILE A 151 -8.90 -17.35 -11.56
N SER A 152 -8.26 -17.20 -10.40
CA SER A 152 -8.74 -16.45 -9.23
C SER A 152 -7.67 -15.48 -8.71
N LYS A 153 -8.03 -14.56 -7.80
CA LYS A 153 -7.06 -13.67 -7.14
C LYS A 153 -5.97 -14.44 -6.41
N GLU A 154 -6.33 -15.53 -5.73
CA GLU A 154 -5.36 -16.38 -5.02
C GLU A 154 -4.36 -17.02 -5.99
N SER A 155 -4.83 -17.55 -7.12
CA SER A 155 -3.94 -18.14 -8.12
C SER A 155 -2.97 -17.11 -8.73
N LEU A 156 -3.42 -15.85 -8.90
CA LEU A 156 -2.59 -14.73 -9.35
C LEU A 156 -1.58 -14.31 -8.28
N ALA A 157 -2.00 -14.31 -7.01
CA ALA A 157 -1.12 -14.03 -5.88
C ALA A 157 0.03 -15.04 -5.77
N VAL A 158 -0.26 -16.33 -5.95
CA VAL A 158 0.77 -17.38 -5.96
C VAL A 158 1.72 -17.19 -7.14
N LEU A 159 1.22 -16.79 -8.32
CA LEU A 159 2.08 -16.47 -9.46
C LEU A 159 2.99 -15.26 -9.17
N LYS A 160 2.47 -14.19 -8.56
CA LYS A 160 3.25 -13.03 -8.09
C LYS A 160 4.33 -13.48 -7.10
N PHE A 161 3.98 -14.28 -6.10
CA PHE A 161 4.91 -14.82 -5.12
C PHE A 161 6.02 -15.64 -5.79
N ALA A 162 5.67 -16.60 -6.64
CA ALA A 162 6.63 -17.45 -7.34
C ALA A 162 7.60 -16.63 -8.21
N ARG A 163 7.11 -15.61 -8.92
CA ARG A 163 7.95 -14.71 -9.72
C ARG A 163 8.92 -13.91 -8.86
N ASN A 164 8.49 -13.45 -7.70
CA ASN A 164 9.35 -12.71 -6.77
C ASN A 164 10.41 -13.62 -6.12
N VAL A 165 10.04 -14.86 -5.72
CA VAL A 165 10.98 -15.88 -5.22
C VAL A 165 12.04 -16.23 -6.26
N ALA A 166 11.66 -16.25 -7.54
CA ALA A 166 12.55 -16.59 -8.63
C ALA A 166 13.54 -15.47 -9.03
N VAL A 167 13.47 -14.29 -8.40
CA VAL A 167 14.45 -13.21 -8.60
C VAL A 167 15.74 -13.55 -7.85
N ASN A 168 16.89 -13.49 -8.51
CA ASN A 168 18.18 -13.66 -7.84
C ASN A 168 18.52 -12.42 -7.01
N PRO A 169 18.59 -12.52 -5.67
CA PRO A 169 18.88 -11.36 -4.85
C PRO A 169 20.34 -10.93 -4.86
N TYR A 170 21.22 -11.68 -5.55
CA TYR A 170 22.64 -11.36 -5.74
C TYR A 170 22.92 -10.67 -7.07
N ASP A 171 21.91 -10.48 -7.92
CA ASP A 171 22.01 -9.76 -9.19
C ASP A 171 21.15 -8.48 -9.15
N PRO A 172 21.75 -7.32 -8.86
CA PRO A 172 21.05 -6.04 -8.86
C PRO A 172 20.39 -5.67 -10.20
N ALA A 173 20.93 -6.13 -11.32
CA ALA A 173 20.36 -5.87 -12.63
C ALA A 173 19.04 -6.62 -12.83
N GLU A 174 18.92 -7.82 -12.25
CA GLU A 174 17.68 -8.58 -12.24
C GLU A 174 16.60 -7.90 -11.39
N GLY A 175 17.00 -7.35 -10.24
CA GLY A 175 16.13 -6.54 -9.37
C GLY A 175 15.49 -5.35 -10.08
N LYS A 176 16.27 -4.62 -10.89
CA LYS A 176 15.77 -3.47 -11.68
C LYS A 176 14.79 -3.85 -12.77
N LYS A 177 14.93 -5.05 -13.37
CA LYS A 177 14.04 -5.57 -14.41
C LYS A 177 12.78 -6.22 -13.85
N SER A 178 12.81 -6.65 -12.59
CA SER A 178 11.68 -7.27 -11.92
C SER A 178 10.63 -6.22 -11.51
N PRO A 179 9.34 -6.39 -11.87
CA PRO A 179 8.29 -5.49 -11.40
C PRO A 179 8.06 -5.59 -9.88
N TYR A 180 8.65 -6.58 -9.21
CA TYR A 180 8.55 -6.83 -7.78
C TYR A 180 9.84 -6.48 -7.03
N GLY A 181 10.83 -5.90 -7.70
CA GLY A 181 12.14 -5.65 -7.10
C GLY A 181 12.93 -6.92 -6.83
N ILE A 182 13.98 -6.75 -6.02
CA ILE A 182 14.98 -7.80 -5.71
C ILE A 182 14.67 -8.62 -4.45
N TYR A 183 14.03 -7.99 -3.47
CA TYR A 183 13.68 -8.63 -2.19
C TYR A 183 12.21 -9.04 -2.16
N LEU A 184 11.86 -9.97 -1.28
CA LEU A 184 10.47 -10.31 -0.99
C LEU A 184 9.84 -9.19 -0.15
N ALA A 185 8.57 -8.90 -0.40
CA ALA A 185 7.84 -7.88 0.37
C ALA A 185 7.78 -8.24 1.86
N GLY A 186 7.97 -7.26 2.75
CA GLY A 186 7.91 -7.44 4.20
C GLY A 186 9.18 -8.05 4.81
N THR A 187 10.28 -8.07 4.05
CA THR A 187 11.55 -8.65 4.50
C THR A 187 12.68 -7.63 4.60
N LEU A 188 12.58 -6.50 3.88
CA LEU A 188 13.62 -5.48 3.83
C LEU A 188 13.56 -4.49 4.99
N ARG A 189 12.42 -4.35 5.67
CA ARG A 189 12.29 -3.47 6.83
C ARG A 189 12.07 -4.26 8.12
N THR A 190 12.58 -3.71 9.21
CA THR A 190 12.26 -4.14 10.58
C THR A 190 11.74 -2.95 11.38
N LEU A 191 11.36 -3.17 12.64
CA LEU A 191 10.92 -2.09 13.52
C LEU A 191 11.99 -1.02 13.76
N THR A 192 13.27 -1.34 13.58
CA THR A 192 14.38 -0.45 13.91
C THR A 192 15.38 -0.25 12.77
N ASN A 193 15.27 -1.03 11.69
CA ASN A 193 16.14 -0.92 10.52
C ASN A 193 15.29 -0.64 9.25
N PRO A 194 15.49 0.51 8.59
CA PRO A 194 14.71 0.89 7.40
C PRO A 194 15.14 0.12 6.14
N LYS A 195 16.26 -0.60 6.18
CA LYS A 195 16.82 -1.35 5.04
C LYS A 195 17.72 -2.50 5.52
N ASP A 196 17.11 -3.52 6.12
CA ASP A 196 17.75 -4.75 6.59
C ASP A 196 17.92 -5.78 5.46
N GLU A 197 18.88 -5.53 4.58
CA GLU A 197 19.21 -6.44 3.46
C GLU A 197 19.68 -7.81 3.96
N ALA A 198 20.35 -7.88 5.12
CA ALA A 198 20.82 -9.13 5.68
C ALA A 198 19.65 -10.07 6.01
N THR A 199 18.63 -9.56 6.70
CA THR A 199 17.41 -10.33 7.00
C THR A 199 16.64 -10.70 5.74
N ALA A 200 16.54 -9.80 4.76
CA ALA A 200 15.90 -10.10 3.47
C ALA A 200 16.61 -11.25 2.75
N LEU A 201 17.94 -11.23 2.67
CA LEU A 201 18.76 -12.27 2.06
C LEU A 201 18.66 -13.61 2.80
N ILE A 202 18.70 -13.59 4.13
CA ILE A 202 18.55 -14.80 4.95
C ILE A 202 17.18 -15.44 4.72
N THR A 203 16.11 -14.62 4.68
CA THR A 203 14.75 -15.10 4.43
C THR A 203 14.64 -15.76 3.06
N THR A 204 15.16 -15.12 2.00
CA THR A 204 15.18 -15.71 0.66
C THR A 204 15.97 -17.01 0.61
N ARG A 205 17.14 -17.08 1.25
CA ARG A 205 17.95 -18.32 1.34
C ARG A 205 17.20 -19.45 2.03
N ILE A 206 16.47 -19.16 3.10
CA ILE A 206 15.68 -20.16 3.82
C ILE A 206 14.57 -20.71 2.92
N ILE A 207 13.89 -19.84 2.17
CA ILE A 207 12.85 -20.21 1.22
C ILE A 207 13.44 -21.09 0.11
N HIS A 208 14.55 -20.68 -0.52
CA HIS A 208 15.21 -21.42 -1.61
C HIS A 208 15.76 -22.79 -1.21
N ARG A 209 15.87 -23.12 0.09
CA ARG A 209 16.27 -24.45 0.57
C ARG A 209 15.10 -25.41 0.73
N LYS A 210 13.86 -24.95 0.61
CA LYS A 210 12.68 -25.80 0.75
C LYS A 210 12.30 -26.42 -0.57
N ALA A 211 12.05 -27.73 -0.56
CA ALA A 211 11.77 -28.50 -1.77
C ALA A 211 10.68 -27.88 -2.66
N ASP A 212 9.66 -27.27 -2.06
CA ASP A 212 8.56 -26.58 -2.77
C ASP A 212 8.96 -25.26 -3.47
N PHE A 213 10.15 -24.73 -3.16
CA PHE A 213 10.64 -23.44 -3.64
C PHE A 213 12.05 -23.49 -4.22
N THR A 214 12.79 -24.59 -4.04
CA THR A 214 14.14 -24.77 -4.61
C THR A 214 14.08 -24.78 -6.14
N ARG A 215 15.04 -24.11 -6.78
CA ARG A 215 15.18 -24.15 -8.24
C ARG A 215 15.54 -25.57 -8.70
N PRO A 216 14.76 -26.19 -9.60
CA PRO A 216 15.14 -27.49 -10.15
C PRO A 216 16.47 -27.39 -10.92
N PRO A 217 17.32 -28.45 -10.90
CA PRO A 217 18.58 -28.45 -11.64
C PRO A 217 18.38 -28.11 -13.12
N ALA A 218 19.22 -27.21 -13.66
CA ALA A 218 19.17 -26.73 -15.04
C ALA A 218 17.86 -26.05 -15.50
N ALA A 219 16.86 -25.87 -14.62
CA ALA A 219 15.60 -25.23 -15.00
C ALA A 219 15.79 -23.74 -15.32
N THR A 220 15.13 -23.25 -16.37
CA THR A 220 15.02 -21.81 -16.63
C THR A 220 14.22 -21.12 -15.51
N LYS A 221 14.30 -19.78 -15.43
CA LYS A 221 13.51 -19.02 -14.47
C LYS A 221 12.01 -19.28 -14.63
N GLU A 222 11.51 -19.33 -15.86
CA GLU A 222 10.10 -19.61 -16.13
C GLU A 222 9.70 -21.02 -15.67
N GLN A 223 10.54 -22.02 -15.93
CA GLN A 223 10.31 -23.39 -15.47
C GLN A 223 10.30 -23.47 -13.94
N TRP A 224 11.16 -22.71 -13.26
CA TRP A 224 11.17 -22.63 -11.80
C TRP A 224 9.88 -21.99 -11.25
N VAL A 225 9.42 -20.87 -11.82
CA VAL A 225 8.13 -20.26 -11.43
C VAL A 225 6.99 -21.26 -11.65
N LYS A 226 6.94 -21.96 -12.79
CA LYS A 226 5.94 -23.01 -13.06
C LYS A 226 5.98 -24.13 -12.02
N ALA A 227 7.17 -24.55 -11.60
CA ALA A 227 7.35 -25.57 -10.57
C ALA A 227 6.77 -25.12 -9.22
N ILE A 228 7.09 -23.91 -8.75
CA ILE A 228 6.56 -23.35 -7.50
C ILE A 228 5.03 -23.29 -7.55
N VAL A 229 4.48 -22.73 -8.62
CA VAL A 229 3.02 -22.57 -8.77
C VAL A 229 2.31 -23.92 -8.78
N LYS A 230 2.93 -24.96 -9.37
CA LYS A 230 2.39 -26.32 -9.38
C LYS A 230 2.49 -26.99 -8.00
N GLN A 231 3.64 -26.92 -7.33
CA GLN A 231 3.90 -27.56 -6.03
C GLN A 231 3.02 -26.97 -4.91
N THR A 232 2.76 -25.67 -4.97
CA THR A 232 1.87 -24.97 -4.03
C THR A 232 0.39 -25.17 -4.36
N GLU A 233 0.08 -25.88 -5.45
CA GLU A 233 -1.29 -26.06 -5.97
C GLU A 233 -2.07 -24.74 -6.10
N ARG A 234 -1.36 -23.63 -6.35
CA ARG A 234 -1.97 -22.29 -6.48
C ARG A 234 -2.74 -21.84 -5.25
N SER A 235 -2.36 -22.32 -4.06
CA SER A 235 -2.93 -21.89 -2.79
C SER A 235 -1.93 -21.15 -1.91
N MET A 236 -2.30 -19.95 -1.49
CA MET A 236 -1.52 -19.17 -0.52
C MET A 236 -1.53 -19.81 0.86
N LEU A 237 -2.57 -20.58 1.21
CA LEU A 237 -2.61 -21.38 2.44
C LEU A 237 -1.53 -22.46 2.45
N LYS A 238 -1.27 -23.12 1.32
CA LYS A 238 -0.17 -24.09 1.20
C LYS A 238 1.19 -23.40 1.32
N VAL A 239 1.38 -22.26 0.65
CA VAL A 239 2.59 -21.43 0.82
C VAL A 239 2.80 -21.07 2.29
N LEU A 240 1.76 -20.59 2.97
CA LEU A 240 1.80 -20.25 4.39
C LEU A 240 2.17 -21.45 5.27
N ALA A 241 1.54 -22.61 5.05
CA ALA A 241 1.82 -23.83 5.80
C ALA A 241 3.28 -24.27 5.64
N THR A 242 3.79 -24.33 4.41
CA THR A 242 5.19 -24.70 4.12
C THR A 242 6.18 -23.74 4.78
N LEU A 243 5.91 -22.44 4.71
CA LEU A 243 6.79 -21.42 5.28
C LEU A 243 6.72 -21.35 6.81
N ASN A 244 5.55 -21.53 7.42
CA ASN A 244 5.42 -21.62 8.88
C ASN A 244 6.12 -22.87 9.45
N ALA A 245 6.05 -24.00 8.74
CA ALA A 245 6.78 -25.21 9.12
C ALA A 245 8.31 -25.02 9.06
N THR A 246 8.75 -24.13 8.17
CA THR A 246 10.17 -23.79 7.96
C THR A 246 10.69 -22.74 8.93
N MET A 247 9.92 -21.68 9.16
CA MET A 247 10.27 -20.52 9.97
C MET A 247 9.43 -20.49 11.25
N LYS A 248 9.47 -21.58 12.04
CA LYS A 248 8.61 -21.76 13.23
C LYS A 248 8.73 -20.63 14.25
N SER A 249 9.94 -20.10 14.47
CA SER A 249 10.17 -18.98 15.39
C SER A 249 9.78 -17.61 14.81
N ASN A 250 9.47 -17.52 13.51
CA ASN A 250 9.27 -16.27 12.78
C ASN A 250 7.93 -16.24 12.01
N GLN A 251 6.91 -16.98 12.47
CA GLN A 251 5.60 -17.04 11.80
C GLN A 251 4.93 -15.67 11.64
N ARG A 252 5.13 -14.73 12.56
CA ARG A 252 4.62 -13.35 12.42
C ARG A 252 5.20 -12.68 11.18
N ARG A 253 6.49 -12.86 10.91
CA ARG A 253 7.16 -12.33 9.71
C ARG A 253 6.66 -13.02 8.45
N VAL A 254 6.46 -14.34 8.49
CA VAL A 254 5.86 -15.09 7.36
C VAL A 254 4.48 -14.53 7.02
N ARG A 255 3.63 -14.32 8.02
CA ARG A 255 2.29 -13.74 7.82
C ARG A 255 2.36 -12.33 7.22
N ARG A 256 3.23 -11.45 7.75
CA ARG A 256 3.46 -10.11 7.18
C ARG A 256 3.94 -10.17 5.73
N MET A 257 4.90 -11.04 5.42
CA MET A 257 5.39 -11.21 4.05
C MET A 257 4.25 -11.68 3.13
N LEU A 258 3.51 -12.71 3.53
CA LEU A 258 2.46 -13.28 2.69
C LEU A 258 1.23 -12.38 2.55
N SER A 259 0.99 -11.43 3.46
CA SER A 259 -0.09 -10.44 3.30
C SER A 259 0.11 -9.48 2.13
N ALA A 260 1.33 -9.42 1.57
CA ALA A 260 1.63 -8.67 0.35
C ALA A 260 1.26 -9.40 -0.94
N TYR A 261 0.88 -10.68 -0.87
CA TYR A 261 0.53 -11.52 -2.01
C TYR A 261 -0.94 -11.90 -1.94
N THR A 262 -1.80 -10.97 -2.35
CA THR A 262 -3.27 -11.14 -2.40
C THR A 262 -3.82 -11.08 -3.83
N ASP A 263 -3.04 -10.58 -4.79
CA ASP A 263 -3.37 -10.48 -6.21
C ASP A 263 -2.10 -10.36 -7.10
N ASP A 264 -2.26 -10.00 -8.38
CA ASP A 264 -1.19 -9.81 -9.37
C ASP A 264 -0.46 -8.45 -9.33
N ARG A 265 -0.97 -7.46 -8.60
CA ARG A 265 -0.46 -6.09 -8.61
C ARG A 265 0.86 -6.01 -7.82
N PRO A 266 1.79 -5.10 -8.17
CA PRO A 266 3.14 -5.12 -7.59
C PRO A 266 3.22 -4.67 -6.12
N PHE A 267 2.27 -3.84 -5.68
CA PHE A 267 2.23 -3.23 -4.36
C PHE A 267 2.05 -4.26 -3.24
N SER A 268 2.56 -3.95 -2.05
CA SER A 268 2.49 -4.85 -0.88
C SER A 268 1.22 -4.69 -0.05
N ILE A 269 0.35 -3.75 -0.43
CA ILE A 269 -0.96 -3.56 0.20
C ILE A 269 -2.07 -3.67 -0.84
N ASP A 270 -3.26 -4.01 -0.34
CA ASP A 270 -4.48 -3.86 -1.13
C ASP A 270 -4.89 -2.38 -1.15
N LEU A 271 -4.41 -1.67 -2.16
CA LEU A 271 -4.72 -0.25 -2.37
C LEU A 271 -6.22 0.01 -2.54
N VAL A 272 -7.01 -0.96 -3.03
CA VAL A 272 -8.47 -0.77 -3.18
C VAL A 272 -9.12 -0.70 -1.82
N GLY A 273 -8.82 -1.70 -0.97
CA GLY A 273 -9.29 -1.73 0.40
C GLY A 273 -8.82 -0.50 1.18
N ALA A 274 -7.55 -0.08 0.99
CA ALA A 274 -7.04 1.13 1.64
C ALA A 274 -7.83 2.38 1.24
N VAL A 275 -8.06 2.62 -0.06
CA VAL A 275 -8.90 3.74 -0.53
C VAL A 275 -10.31 3.68 0.06
N ILE A 276 -10.96 2.51 0.07
CA ILE A 276 -12.31 2.35 0.64
C ILE A 276 -12.34 2.70 2.13
N ARG A 277 -11.34 2.27 2.90
CA ARG A 277 -11.24 2.61 4.33
C ARG A 277 -11.04 4.10 4.54
N GLN A 278 -10.24 4.74 3.70
CA GLN A 278 -10.06 6.20 3.75
C GLN A 278 -11.32 6.97 3.35
N CYS A 279 -12.13 6.48 2.40
CA CYS A 279 -13.45 7.05 2.15
C CYS A 279 -14.33 7.00 3.40
N SER A 280 -14.34 5.86 4.12
CA SER A 280 -15.09 5.75 5.39
C SER A 280 -14.56 6.69 6.48
N PHE A 281 -13.24 6.95 6.52
CA PHE A 281 -12.68 7.96 7.42
C PHE A 281 -13.15 9.37 7.05
N VAL A 282 -13.12 9.73 5.77
CA VAL A 282 -13.63 11.01 5.27
C VAL A 282 -15.12 11.19 5.61
N ASP A 283 -15.95 10.15 5.43
CA ASP A 283 -17.37 10.20 5.82
C ASP A 283 -17.53 10.50 7.31
N LYS A 284 -16.71 9.90 8.18
CA LYS A 284 -16.72 10.17 9.63
C LYS A 284 -16.32 11.61 9.94
N MET A 285 -15.27 12.12 9.30
CA MET A 285 -14.82 13.51 9.48
C MET A 285 -15.85 14.52 8.99
N HIS A 286 -16.55 14.20 7.89
CA HIS A 286 -17.65 15.01 7.38
C HIS A 286 -18.84 15.04 8.34
N LEU A 287 -19.27 13.87 8.85
CA LEU A 287 -20.31 13.78 9.87
C LEU A 287 -19.91 14.46 11.19
N PHE A 288 -18.61 14.57 11.48
CA PHE A 288 -18.08 15.29 12.62
C PHE A 288 -18.06 16.82 12.43
N GLY A 289 -18.37 17.32 11.23
CA GLY A 289 -18.45 18.75 10.91
C GLY A 289 -17.13 19.41 10.48
N TRP A 290 -16.00 18.73 10.63
CA TRP A 290 -14.67 19.33 10.40
C TRP A 290 -14.34 19.61 8.93
N THR A 291 -15.18 19.16 8.00
CA THR A 291 -15.05 19.48 6.57
C THR A 291 -15.98 20.61 6.12
N GLU A 292 -16.76 21.19 7.04
CA GLU A 292 -17.63 22.31 6.72
C GLU A 292 -16.80 23.58 6.40
N PRO A 293 -17.11 24.30 5.31
CA PRO A 293 -16.44 25.54 4.99
C PRO A 293 -16.53 26.54 6.14
N GLY A 294 -15.38 27.06 6.58
CA GLY A 294 -15.29 28.05 7.64
C GLY A 294 -15.40 27.51 9.07
N TYR A 295 -15.45 26.18 9.27
CA TYR A 295 -15.52 25.58 10.60
C TYR A 295 -14.38 26.04 11.52
N PHE A 296 -13.19 26.26 10.97
CA PHE A 296 -12.00 26.71 11.72
C PHE A 296 -11.70 28.21 11.56
N ASP A 297 -12.67 29.02 11.13
CA ASP A 297 -12.45 30.47 10.95
C ASP A 297 -12.45 31.23 12.29
N ASP A 298 -13.12 30.69 13.32
CA ASP A 298 -13.07 31.23 14.68
C ASP A 298 -11.88 30.67 15.49
N LYS A 299 -11.31 31.50 16.35
CA LYS A 299 -10.15 31.15 17.19
C LYS A 299 -10.45 30.05 18.20
N GLU A 300 -11.69 29.96 18.70
CA GLU A 300 -12.12 28.91 19.62
C GLU A 300 -12.13 27.54 18.91
N ASP A 301 -12.58 27.51 17.66
CA ASP A 301 -12.60 26.29 16.84
C ASP A 301 -11.19 25.92 16.35
N GLU A 302 -10.35 26.90 16.00
CA GLU A 302 -8.93 26.67 15.66
C GLU A 302 -8.17 26.03 16.85
N ALA A 303 -8.51 26.40 18.09
CA ALA A 303 -7.90 25.80 19.28
C ALA A 303 -8.13 24.28 19.37
N VAL A 304 -9.20 23.76 18.75
CA VAL A 304 -9.45 22.31 18.66
C VAL A 304 -8.35 21.60 17.87
N LEU A 305 -7.81 22.21 16.80
CA LEU A 305 -6.69 21.65 16.03
C LEU A 305 -5.41 21.59 16.88
N ILE A 306 -5.15 22.63 17.68
CA ILE A 306 -4.00 22.67 18.61
C ILE A 306 -4.12 21.56 19.66
N HIS A 307 -5.32 21.34 20.20
CA HIS A 307 -5.58 20.25 21.12
C HIS A 307 -5.41 18.87 20.45
N ALA A 308 -5.88 18.70 19.21
CA ALA A 308 -5.70 17.47 18.46
C ALA A 308 -4.21 17.15 18.25
N ILE A 309 -3.38 18.14 17.88
CA ILE A 309 -1.93 18.00 17.73
C ILE A 309 -1.27 17.64 19.07
N THR A 310 -1.67 18.30 20.16
CA THR A 310 -1.12 18.03 21.50
C THR A 310 -1.45 16.61 21.95
N ARG A 311 -2.70 16.16 21.73
CA ARG A 311 -3.12 14.77 21.99
C ARG A 311 -2.39 13.79 21.08
N TYR A 312 -2.15 14.13 19.83
CA TYR A 312 -1.33 13.29 18.95
C TYR A 312 0.10 13.09 19.46
N HIS A 313 0.76 14.13 19.98
CA HIS A 313 2.08 13.97 20.61
C HIS A 313 2.03 13.02 21.82
N ALA A 314 1.07 13.20 22.72
CA ALA A 314 0.87 12.28 23.85
C ALA A 314 0.55 10.84 23.39
N PHE A 315 -0.12 10.68 22.24
CA PHE A 315 -0.36 9.38 21.63
C PHE A 315 0.91 8.73 21.09
N LEU A 316 1.84 9.51 20.49
CA LEU A 316 3.16 9.01 20.12
C LEU A 316 3.96 8.56 21.35
N ASP A 317 3.92 9.32 22.45
CA ASP A 317 4.57 8.95 23.71
C ASP A 317 3.99 7.63 24.25
N LEU A 318 2.67 7.48 24.22
CA LEU A 318 2.00 6.23 24.59
C LEU A 318 2.45 5.06 23.71
N MET A 319 2.49 5.24 22.38
CA MET A 319 2.99 4.23 21.46
C MET A 319 4.48 3.90 21.69
N SER A 320 5.29 4.86 22.13
CA SER A 320 6.69 4.63 22.47
C SER A 320 6.86 3.75 23.72
N SER A 321 5.91 3.83 24.67
CA SER A 321 5.97 3.11 25.95
C SER A 321 5.76 1.59 25.84
N SER A 322 5.12 1.11 24.75
CA SER A 322 4.85 -0.31 24.54
C SER A 322 5.00 -0.72 23.07
N VAL A 323 5.81 -1.75 22.83
CA VAL A 323 6.05 -2.30 21.48
C VAL A 323 5.02 -3.39 21.11
N THR A 324 4.35 -3.96 22.10
CA THR A 324 3.41 -5.08 21.92
C THR A 324 1.95 -4.65 21.91
N SER A 325 1.63 -3.53 22.54
CA SER A 325 0.27 -3.03 22.63
C SER A 325 -0.18 -2.44 21.30
N PHE A 326 -1.44 -2.68 20.96
CA PHE A 326 -2.10 -2.07 19.81
C PHE A 326 -3.00 -0.96 20.35
N PHE A 327 -2.69 0.29 19.96
CA PHE A 327 -3.42 1.47 20.41
C PHE A 327 -4.27 2.03 19.27
N VAL A 328 -5.50 2.42 19.59
CA VAL A 328 -6.49 2.94 18.63
C VAL A 328 -6.71 4.43 18.92
N PRO A 329 -6.42 5.33 17.98
CA PRO A 329 -6.61 6.77 18.19
C PRO A 329 -8.11 7.15 18.12
N THR A 330 -8.46 8.28 18.74
CA THR A 330 -9.72 9.00 18.45
C THR A 330 -9.62 9.73 17.10
N LEU A 331 -10.74 10.16 16.52
CA LEU A 331 -10.77 10.74 15.16
C LEU A 331 -9.85 11.97 14.98
N ASP A 332 -9.80 12.85 15.98
CA ASP A 332 -8.91 14.02 16.02
C ASP A 332 -7.43 13.63 16.01
N ILE A 333 -7.05 12.64 16.82
CA ILE A 333 -5.68 12.10 16.88
C ILE A 333 -5.33 11.41 15.57
N ASP A 334 -6.26 10.63 15.00
CA ASP A 334 -6.03 9.89 13.76
C ASP A 334 -5.86 10.85 12.57
N LEU A 335 -6.63 11.94 12.50
CA LEU A 335 -6.45 12.98 11.49
C LEU A 335 -5.04 13.60 11.57
N ALA A 336 -4.62 14.05 12.76
CA ALA A 336 -3.29 14.62 12.96
C ALA A 336 -2.18 13.60 12.60
N TRP A 337 -2.41 12.32 12.92
CA TRP A 337 -1.49 11.24 12.57
C TRP A 337 -1.42 11.01 11.06
N HIS A 338 -2.55 10.97 10.35
CA HIS A 338 -2.60 10.84 8.89
C HIS A 338 -1.89 12.00 8.21
N THR A 339 -2.08 13.23 8.68
CA THR A 339 -1.37 14.41 8.17
C THR A 339 0.15 14.26 8.30
N HIS A 340 0.64 13.82 9.46
CA HIS A 340 2.07 13.56 9.64
C HIS A 340 2.58 12.43 8.72
N GLN A 341 1.81 11.35 8.54
CA GLN A 341 2.18 10.23 7.65
C GLN A 341 2.30 10.63 6.18
N MET A 342 1.58 11.65 5.72
CA MET A 342 1.75 12.21 4.37
C MET A 342 3.14 12.81 4.14
N MET A 343 3.87 13.16 5.20
CA MET A 343 5.27 13.58 5.15
C MET A 343 6.19 12.36 5.32
N ALA A 344 6.12 11.42 4.37
CA ALA A 344 6.61 10.05 4.55
C ALA A 344 8.04 9.92 5.14
N GLU A 345 9.03 10.66 4.64
CA GLU A 345 10.41 10.59 5.17
C GLU A 345 10.51 11.24 6.56
N THR A 346 9.93 12.42 6.73
CA THR A 346 9.86 13.14 8.01
C THR A 346 9.21 12.28 9.09
N TYR A 347 8.07 11.65 8.79
CA TYR A 347 7.36 10.76 9.70
C TYR A 347 8.24 9.59 10.14
N GLN A 348 8.94 8.93 9.20
CA GLN A 348 9.84 7.83 9.53
C GLN A 348 11.02 8.29 10.41
N ASN A 349 11.61 9.44 10.11
CA ASN A 349 12.70 10.01 10.91
C ASN A 349 12.25 10.37 12.33
N ASN A 350 11.06 10.98 12.45
CA ASN A 350 10.46 11.34 13.73
C ASN A 350 10.14 10.09 14.56
N CYS A 351 9.55 9.05 13.96
CA CYS A 351 9.31 7.77 14.64
C CYS A 351 10.62 7.15 15.13
N ALA A 352 11.66 7.10 14.29
CA ALA A 352 12.96 6.56 14.70
C ALA A 352 13.60 7.38 15.84
N GLN A 353 13.50 8.70 15.79
CA GLN A 353 14.08 9.61 16.78
C GLN A 353 13.35 9.53 18.12
N TYR A 354 12.02 9.65 18.12
CA TYR A 354 11.22 9.82 19.33
C TYR A 354 10.66 8.49 19.84
N CYS A 355 10.16 7.63 18.96
CA CYS A 355 9.61 6.31 19.35
C CYS A 355 10.66 5.19 19.38
N LYS A 356 11.90 5.44 18.92
CA LYS A 356 13.00 4.45 18.78
C LYS A 356 12.68 3.28 17.87
N ARG A 357 11.59 3.37 17.11
CA ARG A 357 11.09 2.37 16.17
C ARG A 357 10.20 3.03 15.13
N TYR A 358 10.09 2.40 13.96
CA TYR A 358 9.10 2.77 12.97
C TYR A 358 7.69 2.35 13.44
N ILE A 359 6.75 3.29 13.41
CA ILE A 359 5.35 3.06 13.76
C ILE A 359 4.56 2.82 12.47
N ASP A 360 3.89 1.67 12.40
CA ASP A 360 2.96 1.33 11.32
C ASP A 360 1.55 1.80 11.67
N HIS A 361 0.71 1.98 10.66
CA HIS A 361 -0.73 2.25 10.82
C HIS A 361 -1.47 1.05 10.22
N ASP A 362 -1.99 0.18 11.09
CA ASP A 362 -2.77 -0.98 10.66
C ASP A 362 -4.25 -0.64 10.69
N ASP A 363 -4.77 -0.27 9.52
CA ASP A 363 -6.18 0.09 9.32
C ASP A 363 -7.06 -1.13 8.98
N LYS A 364 -6.50 -2.36 8.94
CA LYS A 364 -7.21 -3.61 8.59
C LYS A 364 -7.75 -4.38 9.80
N VAL A 365 -8.18 -3.67 10.83
CA VAL A 365 -8.64 -4.31 12.07
C VAL A 365 -10.16 -4.53 12.04
N GLU A 366 -10.59 -5.75 12.35
CA GLU A 366 -12.02 -6.09 12.47
C GLU A 366 -12.68 -5.31 13.63
N GLU A 367 -13.95 -4.95 13.47
CA GLU A 367 -14.69 -4.07 14.38
C GLU A 367 -14.71 -4.55 15.85
N ASN A 368 -14.80 -5.85 16.08
CA ASN A 368 -14.75 -6.43 17.43
C ASN A 368 -13.35 -6.31 18.08
N HIS A 369 -12.29 -6.37 17.28
CA HIS A 369 -10.93 -6.16 17.76
C HIS A 369 -10.66 -4.67 18.02
N LEU A 370 -11.31 -3.76 17.29
CA LEU A 370 -11.23 -2.32 17.52
C LEU A 370 -11.80 -1.92 18.88
N ALA A 371 -12.98 -2.43 19.27
CA ALA A 371 -13.59 -2.09 20.56
C ALA A 371 -12.71 -2.49 21.76
N THR A 372 -12.20 -3.72 21.76
CA THR A 372 -11.30 -4.20 22.83
C THR A 372 -9.99 -3.38 22.87
N SER A 373 -9.46 -3.01 21.72
CA SER A 373 -8.22 -2.23 21.63
C SER A 373 -8.40 -0.77 22.01
N PHE A 374 -9.59 -0.21 21.76
CA PHE A 374 -9.97 1.11 22.23
C PHE A 374 -10.00 1.14 23.77
N ASP A 375 -10.60 0.14 24.42
CA ASP A 375 -10.58 0.03 25.89
C ASP A 375 -9.15 -0.04 26.46
N ILE A 376 -8.26 -0.80 25.81
CA ILE A 376 -6.84 -0.86 26.18
C ILE A 376 -6.20 0.52 26.07
N THR A 377 -6.52 1.27 25.01
CA THR A 377 -6.00 2.61 24.78
C THR A 377 -6.50 3.58 25.85
N CYS A 378 -7.79 3.57 26.17
CA CYS A 378 -8.36 4.39 27.25
C CYS A 378 -7.65 4.16 28.58
N ARG A 379 -7.49 2.90 29.00
CA ARG A 379 -6.80 2.56 30.25
C ARG A 379 -5.35 3.02 30.26
N ALA A 380 -4.63 2.79 29.17
CA ALA A 380 -3.23 3.17 29.07
C ALA A 380 -3.06 4.71 29.05
N TRP A 381 -4.00 5.42 28.42
CA TRP A 381 -4.07 6.87 28.40
C TRP A 381 -4.27 7.49 29.79
N GLU A 382 -5.19 6.93 30.58
CA GLU A 382 -5.43 7.35 31.97
C GLU A 382 -4.17 7.23 32.82
N VAL A 383 -3.50 6.07 32.75
CA VAL A 383 -2.25 5.81 33.49
C VAL A 383 -1.13 6.74 33.04
N HIS A 384 -0.95 6.93 31.74
CA HIS A 384 0.07 7.81 31.18
C HIS A 384 -0.14 9.28 31.61
N THR A 385 -1.39 9.74 31.62
CA THR A 385 -1.75 11.10 32.05
C THR A 385 -1.45 11.32 33.53
N ILE A 386 -1.66 10.30 34.37
CA ILE A 386 -1.34 10.36 35.81
C ILE A 386 0.18 10.43 36.02
N LEU A 387 0.97 9.62 35.32
CA LEU A 387 2.42 9.56 35.49
C LEU A 387 3.16 10.83 35.03
N ASN A 388 2.63 11.55 34.04
CA ASN A 388 3.20 12.81 33.56
C ASN A 388 2.71 14.06 34.33
N ARG A 389 1.85 13.90 35.35
CA ARG A 389 1.42 14.98 36.27
C ARG A 389 2.18 14.97 37.61
N LEU A 390 3.00 13.95 37.85
CA LEU A 390 3.92 13.83 38.99
C LEU A 390 5.34 14.18 38.54
#